data_AF-A0A957QLL2-F1
#
_entry.id   AF-A0A957QLL2-F1
#
_cell.length_a   1.000
_cell.length_b   1.000
_cell.length_c   1.000
_cell.angle_alpha   90.00
_cell.angle_beta   90.00
_cell.angle_gamma   90.00
#
_symmetry.space_group_name_H-M   'P 1'
#
loop_
_entity.id
_entity.type
_entity.pdbx_description
1 polymer ?
#
loop_
_entity_poly.entity_id
_entity_poly.type
_entity_poly.pdbx_seq_one_letter_code
_entity_poly.pdbx_strand_id
1 'polypeptide(L)'
;MTLHTTTPKQDGFRMPGEFEPHAGCWLTWPYRPDVWRDNAGPAQQAYAAVAAAISQFEPVSILVTPGQSEQARALLPANTHLVTINSDDSWLRDSGPSFLVNDAGELRGVDWGFNAYGGYHEGLYFPWDNDALVASRVLQEAKAGRYKAP
;
A
#
# COMPACT_ATOMS: atom_id res chain seq x y z
N MET A 1 1.93 17.09 0.90
CA MET A 1 0.63 16.45 1.17
C MET A 1 -0.07 17.24 2.26
N THR A 2 -1.33 17.62 2.06
CA THR A 2 -2.13 18.37 3.04
C THR A 2 -2.77 17.41 4.04
N LEU A 3 -2.58 17.66 5.34
CA LEU A 3 -3.31 16.97 6.41
C LEU A 3 -4.59 17.76 6.71
N HIS A 4 -5.74 17.11 6.55
CA HIS A 4 -7.06 17.70 6.80
C HIS A 4 -7.51 17.40 8.23
N THR A 5 -8.11 18.40 8.88
CA THR A 5 -8.61 18.33 10.26
C THR A 5 -10.13 18.12 10.36
N THR A 6 -10.84 18.25 9.24
CA THR A 6 -12.26 17.87 9.08
C THR A 6 -12.38 16.37 8.77
N THR A 7 -13.61 15.87 8.66
CA THR A 7 -13.88 14.48 8.26
C THR A 7 -14.15 14.36 6.75
N PRO A 8 -13.89 13.19 6.14
CA PRO A 8 -14.27 12.93 4.75
C PRO A 8 -15.72 13.33 4.42
N LYS A 9 -16.65 12.98 5.30
CA LYS A 9 -18.09 13.26 5.12
C LYS A 9 -18.40 14.76 5.09
N GLN A 10 -17.74 15.56 5.93
CA GLN A 10 -17.92 17.01 5.95
C GLN A 10 -17.41 17.67 4.65
N ASP A 11 -16.36 17.10 4.07
CA ASP A 11 -15.73 17.60 2.85
C ASP A 11 -16.34 17.00 1.57
N GLY A 12 -17.40 16.18 1.69
CA GLY A 12 -18.08 15.57 0.53
C GLY A 12 -17.34 14.38 -0.10
N PHE A 13 -16.43 13.73 0.64
CA PHE A 13 -15.71 12.56 0.19
C PHE A 13 -16.38 11.25 0.60
N ARG A 14 -16.24 10.23 -0.25
CA ARG A 14 -16.64 8.85 0.01
C ARG A 14 -15.55 7.88 -0.43
N MET A 15 -15.51 6.71 0.19
CA MET A 15 -14.76 5.58 -0.35
C MET A 15 -15.61 4.97 -1.48
N PRO A 16 -15.10 4.89 -2.72
CA PRO A 16 -15.81 4.22 -3.79
C PRO A 16 -15.86 2.71 -3.56
N GLY A 17 -16.85 2.05 -4.16
CA GLY A 17 -16.87 0.60 -4.21
C GLY A 17 -15.67 0.10 -5.01
N GLU A 18 -15.09 -1.05 -4.63
CA GLU A 18 -13.92 -1.63 -5.32
C GLU A 18 -14.22 -2.10 -6.76
N PHE A 19 -15.49 -2.03 -7.18
CA PHE A 19 -15.92 -2.30 -8.56
C PHE A 19 -16.03 -1.01 -9.41
N GLU A 20 -15.88 0.17 -8.82
CA GLU A 20 -15.84 1.44 -9.56
C GLU A 20 -14.50 1.57 -10.32
N PRO A 21 -14.40 2.42 -11.36
CA PRO A 21 -13.16 2.56 -12.12
C PRO A 21 -11.96 2.97 -11.27
N HIS A 22 -10.82 2.31 -11.49
CA HIS A 22 -9.57 2.56 -10.78
C HIS A 22 -8.54 3.26 -11.68
N ALA A 23 -7.65 4.04 -11.07
CA ALA A 23 -6.46 4.57 -11.74
C ALA A 23 -5.28 3.58 -11.75
N GLY A 24 -5.33 2.55 -10.89
CA GLY A 24 -4.30 1.53 -10.76
C GLY A 24 -4.35 0.82 -9.41
N CYS A 25 -3.58 -0.26 -9.30
CA CYS A 25 -3.45 -1.07 -8.11
C CYS A 25 -2.12 -0.81 -7.39
N TRP A 26 -2.14 -0.90 -6.06
CA TRP A 26 -0.94 -0.85 -5.24
C TRP A 26 -0.73 -2.19 -4.54
N LEU A 27 0.51 -2.69 -4.52
CA LEU A 27 0.93 -3.88 -3.76
C LEU A 27 2.22 -3.58 -2.99
N THR A 28 2.55 -4.38 -1.99
CA THR A 28 3.86 -4.36 -1.28
C THR A 28 4.64 -5.64 -1.58
N TRP A 29 5.97 -5.54 -1.70
CA TRP A 29 6.83 -6.67 -2.05
C TRP A 29 7.21 -7.50 -0.82
N PRO A 30 7.04 -8.84 -0.83
CA PRO A 30 7.41 -9.71 0.28
C PRO A 30 8.93 -9.92 0.35
N TYR A 31 9.51 -9.79 1.55
CA TYR A 31 10.96 -9.95 1.73
C TYR A 31 11.38 -10.58 3.06
N ARG A 32 10.61 -10.42 4.14
CA ARG A 32 11.07 -10.81 5.47
C ARG A 32 11.12 -12.34 5.66
N PRO A 33 12.27 -12.91 6.07
CA PRO A 33 12.47 -14.37 6.07
C PRO A 33 11.83 -15.09 7.27
N ASP A 34 11.42 -14.36 8.30
CA ASP A 34 10.77 -14.88 9.49
C ASP A 34 9.27 -15.16 9.30
N VAL A 35 8.65 -14.54 8.29
CA VAL A 35 7.28 -14.84 7.84
C VAL A 35 7.30 -15.71 6.58
N TRP A 36 8.14 -15.35 5.61
CA TRP A 36 8.14 -15.98 4.30
C TRP A 36 9.28 -16.98 4.15
N ARG A 37 8.92 -18.27 4.04
CA ARG A 37 9.87 -19.37 3.86
C ARG A 37 10.83 -19.16 2.69
N ASP A 38 11.98 -19.81 2.75
CA ASP A 38 13.00 -19.83 1.69
C ASP A 38 13.40 -18.41 1.23
N ASN A 39 13.60 -17.51 2.19
CA ASN A 39 13.93 -16.10 1.97
C ASN A 39 12.92 -15.40 1.05
N ALA A 40 11.62 -15.63 1.28
CA ALA A 40 10.50 -15.12 0.50
C ALA A 40 10.42 -15.53 -0.98
N GLY A 41 11.36 -16.31 -1.53
CA GLY A 41 11.40 -16.63 -2.96
C GLY A 41 10.06 -17.16 -3.54
N PRO A 42 9.41 -18.14 -2.88
CA PRO A 42 8.09 -18.62 -3.32
C PRO A 42 6.99 -17.54 -3.27
N ALA A 43 6.99 -16.70 -2.22
CA ALA A 43 6.02 -15.61 -2.07
C ALA A 43 6.23 -14.53 -3.15
N GLN A 44 7.48 -14.19 -3.43
CA GLN A 44 7.86 -13.25 -4.47
C GLN A 44 7.40 -13.70 -5.86
N GLN A 45 7.51 -14.99 -6.18
CA GLN A 45 6.95 -15.53 -7.43
C GLN A 45 5.43 -15.40 -7.47
N ALA A 46 4.73 -15.69 -6.37
CA ALA A 46 3.29 -15.54 -6.30
C ALA A 46 2.85 -14.07 -6.44
N TYR A 47 3.51 -13.14 -5.75
CA TYR A 47 3.23 -11.70 -5.88
C TYR A 47 3.52 -11.18 -7.28
N ALA A 48 4.59 -11.65 -7.93
CA ALA A 48 4.88 -11.32 -9.31
C ALA A 48 3.80 -11.82 -10.28
N ALA A 49 3.26 -13.02 -10.05
CA ALA A 49 2.15 -13.55 -10.84
C ALA A 49 0.86 -12.73 -10.64
N VAL A 50 0.55 -12.30 -9.41
CA VAL A 50 -0.58 -11.40 -9.13
C VAL A 50 -0.41 -10.05 -9.82
N ALA A 51 0.77 -9.43 -9.68
CA ALA A 51 1.08 -8.17 -10.36
C ALA A 51 0.97 -8.30 -11.88
N ALA A 52 1.44 -9.40 -12.45
CA ALA A 52 1.30 -9.70 -13.88
C ALA A 52 -0.15 -9.85 -14.31
N ALA A 53 -0.98 -10.52 -13.52
CA ALA A 53 -2.41 -10.65 -13.79
C ALA A 53 -3.12 -9.29 -13.78
N ILE A 54 -2.89 -8.47 -12.76
CA ILE A 54 -3.52 -7.14 -12.63
C ILE A 54 -3.04 -6.20 -13.74
N SER A 55 -1.74 -6.26 -14.10
CA SER A 55 -1.13 -5.38 -15.11
C SER A 55 -1.71 -5.50 -16.52
N GLN A 56 -2.52 -6.53 -16.78
CA GLN A 56 -3.28 -6.68 -18.03
C GLN A 56 -4.49 -5.74 -18.10
N PHE A 57 -4.94 -5.22 -16.96
CA PHE A 57 -6.16 -4.42 -16.84
C PHE A 57 -5.88 -3.00 -16.37
N GLU A 58 -4.91 -2.79 -15.48
CA GLU A 58 -4.61 -1.48 -14.90
C GLU A 58 -3.13 -1.32 -14.53
N PRO A 59 -2.63 -0.08 -14.39
CA PRO A 59 -1.27 0.17 -13.90
C PRO A 59 -1.07 -0.42 -12.49
N VAL A 60 0.12 -0.98 -12.25
CA VAL A 60 0.48 -1.56 -10.95
C VAL A 60 1.70 -0.85 -10.37
N SER A 61 1.53 -0.33 -9.16
CA SER A 61 2.61 0.21 -8.32
C SER A 61 2.98 -0.81 -7.24
N ILE A 62 4.27 -1.14 -7.14
CA ILE A 62 4.79 -2.05 -6.12
C ILE A 62 5.66 -1.27 -5.15
N LEU A 63 5.29 -1.27 -3.87
CA LEU A 63 6.13 -0.78 -2.79
C LEU A 63 7.23 -1.79 -2.52
N VAL A 64 8.47 -1.31 -2.52
CA VAL A 64 9.65 -2.16 -2.31
C VAL A 64 10.55 -1.54 -1.26
N THR A 65 10.82 -2.27 -0.18
CA THR A 65 11.80 -1.87 0.84
C THR A 65 13.20 -1.77 0.19
N PRO A 66 14.04 -0.78 0.56
CA PRO A 66 15.40 -0.61 0.04
C PRO A 66 16.21 -1.91 0.09
N GLY A 67 16.92 -2.19 -1.00
CA GLY A 67 17.69 -3.43 -1.17
C GLY A 67 16.91 -4.58 -1.83
N GLN A 68 15.59 -4.49 -1.96
CA GLN A 68 14.78 -5.49 -2.67
C GLN A 68 14.48 -5.13 -4.13
N SER A 69 14.79 -3.91 -4.57
CA SER A 69 14.41 -3.39 -5.89
C SER A 69 14.96 -4.22 -7.05
N GLU A 70 16.19 -4.71 -6.96
CA GLU A 70 16.80 -5.54 -8.02
C GLU A 70 16.09 -6.89 -8.15
N GLN A 71 15.87 -7.57 -7.02
CA GLN A 71 15.17 -8.86 -6.97
C GLN A 71 13.71 -8.72 -7.42
N ALA A 72 13.01 -7.68 -6.97
CA ALA A 72 11.66 -7.37 -7.42
C ALA A 72 11.63 -7.12 -8.93
N ARG A 73 12.56 -6.30 -9.45
CA ARG A 73 12.60 -5.96 -10.88
C ARG A 73 12.86 -7.19 -11.76
N ALA A 74 13.66 -8.14 -11.29
CA ALA A 74 13.97 -9.38 -12.02
C ALA A 74 12.75 -10.31 -12.19
N LEU A 75 11.76 -10.24 -11.29
CA LEU A 75 10.58 -11.11 -11.32
C LEU A 75 9.32 -10.40 -11.84
N LEU A 76 9.20 -9.09 -11.61
CA LEU A 76 8.00 -8.33 -11.95
C LEU A 76 7.96 -7.96 -13.45
N PRO A 77 6.76 -7.83 -14.05
CA PRO A 77 6.58 -7.31 -15.41
C PRO A 77 7.21 -5.92 -15.60
N ALA A 78 7.86 -5.69 -16.74
CA ALA A 78 8.60 -4.44 -16.98
C ALA A 78 7.76 -3.15 -16.86
N ASN A 79 6.45 -3.23 -17.07
CA ASN A 79 5.49 -2.12 -16.96
C ASN A 79 5.03 -1.81 -15.53
N THR A 80 5.43 -2.58 -14.52
CA THR A 80 5.13 -2.23 -13.11
C THR A 80 6.00 -1.07 -12.64
N HIS A 81 5.40 -0.13 -11.92
CA HIS A 81 6.10 0.99 -11.30
C HIS A 81 6.62 0.58 -9.92
N LEU A 82 7.93 0.63 -9.69
CA LEU A 82 8.51 0.35 -8.37
C LEU A 82 8.63 1.65 -7.57
N VAL A 83 8.09 1.65 -6.36
CA VAL A 83 8.11 2.78 -5.44
C VAL A 83 8.90 2.37 -4.20
N THR A 84 10.07 2.99 -3.99
CA THR A 84 10.92 2.64 -2.85
C THR A 84 10.40 3.28 -1.57
N ILE A 85 9.67 2.50 -0.77
CA ILE A 85 9.10 2.88 0.53
C ILE A 85 9.39 1.72 1.49
N ASN A 86 9.92 2.02 2.68
CA ASN A 86 10.08 1.02 3.73
C ASN A 86 8.72 0.46 4.15
N SER A 87 8.67 -0.85 4.36
CA SER A 87 7.56 -1.59 5.00
C SER A 87 8.18 -2.68 5.85
N ASP A 88 7.50 -3.10 6.92
CA ASP A 88 7.93 -4.18 7.80
C ASP A 88 7.37 -5.54 7.34
N ASP A 89 6.23 -5.56 6.62
CA ASP A 89 5.72 -6.73 5.88
C ASP A 89 4.87 -6.31 4.65
N SER A 90 4.30 -7.29 3.93
CA SER A 90 3.76 -7.14 2.57
C SER A 90 2.22 -7.19 2.48
N TRP A 91 1.55 -6.47 3.39
CA TRP A 91 0.08 -6.45 3.51
C TRP A 91 -0.51 -5.04 3.29
N LEU A 92 -0.34 -4.50 2.08
CA LEU A 92 -0.76 -3.13 1.78
C LEU A 92 -2.27 -2.88 1.91
N ARG A 93 -3.09 -3.93 1.83
CA ARG A 93 -4.53 -3.83 2.09
C ARG A 93 -4.82 -3.22 3.47
N ASP A 94 -3.99 -3.52 4.46
CA ASP A 94 -4.25 -3.20 5.87
C ASP A 94 -3.38 -2.04 6.36
N SER A 95 -2.13 -1.93 5.90
CA SER A 95 -1.23 -0.82 6.25
C SER A 95 -1.30 0.37 5.28
N GLY A 96 -1.96 0.20 4.14
CA GLY A 96 -2.14 1.23 3.12
C GLY A 96 -3.30 2.19 3.40
N PRO A 97 -3.43 3.24 2.58
CA PRO A 97 -4.52 4.18 2.74
C PRO A 97 -5.81 3.63 2.12
N SER A 98 -6.97 4.04 2.66
CA SER A 98 -8.23 3.91 1.95
C SER A 98 -8.48 5.17 1.11
N PHE A 99 -8.39 5.06 -0.21
CA PHE A 99 -8.61 6.19 -1.10
C PHE A 99 -10.07 6.65 -1.10
N LEU A 100 -10.25 7.96 -1.29
CA LEU A 100 -11.51 8.66 -1.27
C LEU A 100 -11.63 9.56 -2.50
N VAL A 101 -12.84 9.64 -3.04
CA VAL A 101 -13.19 10.50 -4.16
C VAL A 101 -14.33 11.43 -3.78
N ASN A 102 -14.45 12.54 -4.51
CA ASN A 102 -15.61 13.41 -4.49
C ASN A 102 -16.08 13.75 -5.91
N ASP A 103 -17.20 14.43 -6.03
CA ASP A 103 -17.78 14.79 -7.34
C ASP A 103 -16.99 15.89 -8.08
N ALA A 104 -15.98 16.48 -7.42
CA ALA A 104 -15.07 17.47 -8.02
C ALA A 104 -13.82 16.83 -8.66
N GLY A 105 -13.68 15.50 -8.61
CA GLY A 105 -12.54 14.78 -9.15
C GLY A 105 -11.27 14.86 -8.29
N GLU A 106 -11.41 15.25 -7.01
CA GLU A 106 -10.29 15.26 -6.07
C GLU A 106 -10.03 13.85 -5.50
N LEU A 107 -8.75 13.56 -5.24
CA LEU A 107 -8.31 12.33 -4.57
C LEU A 107 -7.78 12.66 -3.17
N ARG A 108 -8.32 11.99 -2.16
CA ARG A 108 -7.80 11.98 -0.80
C ARG A 108 -7.69 10.55 -0.31
N GLY A 109 -7.19 10.35 0.90
CA GLY A 109 -7.28 9.05 1.55
C GLY A 109 -7.27 9.15 3.07
N VAL A 110 -7.80 8.10 3.68
CA VAL A 110 -7.73 7.90 5.13
C VAL A 110 -6.50 7.07 5.44
N ASP A 111 -5.69 7.61 6.35
CA ASP A 111 -4.64 6.87 7.04
C ASP A 111 -5.18 6.49 8.42
N TRP A 112 -5.43 5.19 8.59
CA TRP A 112 -6.01 4.62 9.81
C TRP A 112 -5.03 4.51 10.97
N GLY A 113 -3.72 4.62 10.69
CA GLY A 113 -2.70 4.05 11.54
C GLY A 113 -2.69 2.51 11.47
N PHE A 114 -1.57 1.90 11.82
CA PHE A 114 -1.40 0.46 11.77
C PHE A 114 -0.58 -0.03 12.96
N ASN A 115 -0.94 -1.20 13.48
CA ASN A 115 -0.33 -1.77 14.70
C ASN A 115 -0.02 -3.27 14.60
N ALA A 116 0.20 -3.80 13.39
CA ALA A 116 0.46 -5.23 13.18
C ALA A 116 -0.64 -6.16 13.75
N TYR A 117 -1.91 -5.76 13.61
CA TYR A 117 -3.10 -6.55 13.96
C TYR A 117 -3.29 -6.87 15.45
N GLY A 118 -2.75 -6.05 16.35
CA GLY A 118 -2.90 -6.28 17.80
C GLY A 118 -1.89 -5.56 18.69
N GLY A 119 -0.95 -4.82 18.10
CA GLY A 119 0.06 -4.04 18.80
C GLY A 119 0.96 -4.89 19.69
N TYR A 120 1.36 -4.32 20.83
CA TYR A 120 2.26 -4.99 21.78
C TYR A 120 1.65 -6.18 22.53
N HIS A 121 0.34 -6.42 22.39
CA HIS A 121 -0.36 -7.48 23.11
C HIS A 121 -0.51 -8.73 22.24
N GLU A 122 -1.17 -8.58 21.08
CA GLU A 122 -1.54 -9.70 20.19
C GLU A 122 -1.08 -9.45 18.74
N GLY A 123 -0.19 -8.49 18.51
CA GLY A 123 0.31 -8.20 17.18
C GLY A 123 1.15 -9.34 16.61
N LEU A 124 1.11 -9.49 15.29
CA LEU A 124 1.80 -10.56 14.59
C LEU A 124 3.33 -10.39 14.57
N TYR A 125 3.82 -9.17 14.71
CA TYR A 125 5.25 -8.86 14.68
C TYR A 125 5.56 -7.53 15.37
N PHE A 126 6.84 -7.34 15.69
CA PHE A 126 7.43 -6.08 16.11
C PHE A 126 8.84 -5.98 15.49
N PRO A 127 9.28 -4.80 15.02
CA PRO A 127 8.54 -3.54 14.95
C PRO A 127 7.57 -3.46 13.74
N TRP A 128 6.68 -2.46 13.74
CA TRP A 128 5.72 -2.15 12.65
C TRP A 128 5.72 -0.65 12.29
N ASP A 129 6.77 0.07 12.68
CA ASP A 129 6.85 1.52 12.53
C ASP A 129 6.96 1.96 11.06
N ASN A 130 7.53 1.14 10.18
CA ASN A 130 7.52 1.41 8.74
C ASN A 130 6.13 1.18 8.16
N ASP A 131 5.45 0.09 8.53
CA ASP A 131 4.08 -0.18 8.10
C ASP A 131 3.11 0.91 8.54
N ALA A 132 3.27 1.45 9.75
CA ALA A 132 2.48 2.58 10.25
C ALA A 132 2.69 3.88 9.45
N LEU A 133 3.74 3.97 8.64
CA LEU A 133 4.02 5.11 7.76
C LEU A 133 3.56 4.88 6.32
N VAL A 134 3.33 3.63 5.91
CA VAL A 134 3.00 3.25 4.52
C VAL A 134 1.84 4.06 3.96
N ALA A 135 0.70 4.13 4.67
CA ALA A 135 -0.46 4.90 4.23
C ALA A 135 -0.11 6.36 3.87
N SER A 136 0.61 7.05 4.75
CA SER A 136 1.02 8.44 4.53
C SER A 136 2.00 8.61 3.36
N ARG A 137 2.88 7.64 3.13
CA ARG A 137 3.87 7.66 2.04
C ARG A 137 3.21 7.36 0.69
N VAL A 138 2.28 6.41 0.65
CA VAL A 138 1.48 6.11 -0.55
C VAL A 138 0.65 7.33 -0.95
N LEU A 139 -0.01 7.99 0.00
CA LEU A 139 -0.76 9.22 -0.30
C LEU A 139 0.13 10.36 -0.80
N GLN A 140 1.35 10.47 -0.26
CA GLN A 140 2.32 11.44 -0.76
C GLN A 140 2.74 11.14 -2.21
N GLU A 141 3.04 9.89 -2.54
CA GLU A 141 3.40 9.46 -3.89
C GLU A 141 2.24 9.66 -4.88
N ALA A 142 1.02 9.31 -4.46
CA ALA A 142 -0.21 9.51 -5.22
C ALA A 142 -0.65 11.00 -5.30
N LYS A 143 0.03 11.91 -4.61
CA LYS A 143 -0.32 13.34 -4.49
C LYS A 143 -1.75 13.57 -3.98
N ALA A 144 -2.24 12.67 -3.15
CA ALA A 144 -3.57 12.73 -2.55
C ALA A 144 -3.55 13.52 -1.23
N GLY A 145 -4.65 14.18 -0.89
CA GLY A 145 -4.83 14.74 0.46
C GLY A 145 -4.98 13.64 1.52
N ARG A 146 -4.69 13.93 2.79
CA ARG A 146 -4.73 12.94 3.87
C ARG A 146 -5.68 13.35 5.00
N TYR A 147 -6.52 12.40 5.41
CA TYR A 147 -7.14 12.38 6.73
C TYR A 147 -6.39 11.39 7.60
N LYS A 148 -6.10 11.76 8.84
CA LYS A 148 -5.60 10.82 9.84
C LYS A 148 -6.78 10.40 10.71
N ALA A 149 -7.02 9.10 10.83
CA ALA A 149 -8.01 8.57 11.75
C ALA A 149 -7.61 8.89 13.21
N PRO A 150 -8.60 9.08 14.10
CA PRO A 150 -8.34 9.33 15.52
C PRO A 150 -7.61 8.19 16.21
#